data_AF-A0A5C7LPM5-F1
#
_entry.id   AF-A0A5C7LPM5-F1
#
_cell.length_a   1.000
_cell.length_b   1.000
_cell.length_c   1.000
_cell.angle_alpha   90.00
_cell.angle_beta   90.00
_cell.angle_gamma   90.00
#
_symmetry.space_group_name_H-M   'P 1'
#
loop_
_entity.id
_entity.type
_entity.pdbx_description
1 polymer ?
#
loop_
_entity_poly.entity_id
_entity_poly.type
_entity_poly.pdbx_seq_one_letter_code
_entity_poly.pdbx_strand_id
1 'polypeptide(L)'
;MTYKFKPTKPPKFNPGDKVILQHADKDDPEAKEFGIMTGREYGVIVATWWNDFIGTYDCWIAFYGRRGFPKDPSKTKPYVLKYFEDSLTAWKK
;
A
#
# COMPACT_ATOMS: atom_id res chain seq x y z
N MET A 1 25.11 -4.10 19.72
CA MET A 1 25.02 -3.11 18.62
C MET A 1 23.83 -3.50 17.75
N THR A 2 22.84 -2.62 17.60
CA THR A 2 21.75 -2.82 16.63
C THR A 2 22.26 -2.39 15.25
N TYR A 3 22.27 -3.32 14.29
CA TYR A 3 22.61 -3.02 12.91
C TYR A 3 21.50 -2.16 12.30
N LYS A 4 21.87 -1.07 11.62
CA LYS A 4 20.94 -0.19 10.90
C LYS A 4 21.17 -0.33 9.40
N PHE A 5 20.14 -0.73 8.68
CA PHE A 5 20.18 -0.80 7.23
C PHE A 5 20.19 0.61 6.64
N LYS A 6 20.88 0.76 5.52
CA LYS A 6 20.88 1.97 4.71
C LYS A 6 20.22 1.70 3.36
N PRO A 7 19.47 2.65 2.80
CA PRO A 7 18.86 2.47 1.50
C PRO A 7 19.94 2.35 0.43
N THR A 8 19.82 1.36 -0.44
CA THR A 8 20.72 1.14 -1.58
C THR A 8 20.13 1.66 -2.89
N LYS A 9 18.83 1.96 -2.90
CA LYS A 9 18.04 2.44 -4.03
C LYS A 9 16.97 3.41 -3.52
N PRO A 10 16.47 4.35 -4.35
CA PRO A 10 15.31 5.16 -4.01
C PRO A 10 14.05 4.28 -3.88
N PRO A 11 12.98 4.79 -3.24
CA PRO A 11 11.73 4.06 -3.15
C PRO A 11 11.13 3.81 -4.54
N LYS A 12 10.51 2.65 -4.71
CA LYS A 12 9.70 2.27 -5.88
C LYS A 12 8.43 3.11 -5.99
N PHE A 13 7.90 3.60 -4.86
CA PHE A 13 6.68 4.40 -4.83
C PHE A 13 6.85 5.75 -4.13
N ASN A 14 6.19 6.77 -4.66
CA ASN A 14 6.26 8.16 -4.19
C ASN A 14 4.90 8.67 -3.71
N PRO A 15 4.89 9.69 -2.83
CA PRO A 15 3.67 10.41 -2.51
C PRO A 15 2.94 10.91 -3.77
N GLY A 16 1.64 10.66 -3.84
CA GLY A 16 0.78 10.93 -4.99
C GLY A 16 0.55 9.73 -5.91
N ASP A 17 1.37 8.67 -5.80
CA ASP A 17 1.17 7.46 -6.59
C ASP A 17 -0.14 6.78 -6.23
N LYS A 18 -0.88 6.38 -7.28
CA LYS A 18 -2.15 5.69 -7.17
C LYS A 18 -1.91 4.21 -7.03
N VAL A 19 -2.55 3.62 -6.03
CA VAL A 19 -2.48 2.18 -5.75
C VAL A 19 -3.88 1.60 -5.63
N ILE A 20 -3.99 0.31 -5.93
CA ILE A 20 -5.21 -0.45 -5.74
C ILE A 20 -4.87 -1.60 -4.83
N LEU A 21 -5.53 -1.66 -3.67
CA LEU A 21 -5.52 -2.87 -2.86
C LEU A 21 -6.47 -3.86 -3.53
N GLN A 22 -5.89 -4.84 -4.20
CA GLN A 22 -6.60 -6.01 -4.67
C GLN A 22 -6.54 -7.06 -3.57
N HIS A 23 -7.70 -7.56 -3.18
CA HIS A 23 -7.75 -8.73 -2.32
C HIS A 23 -7.33 -9.96 -3.11
N ALA A 24 -6.73 -10.92 -2.41
CA ALA A 24 -6.26 -12.17 -2.99
C ALA A 24 -7.33 -12.82 -3.88
N ASP A 25 -6.86 -13.50 -4.93
CA ASP A 25 -7.76 -14.17 -5.87
C ASP A 25 -8.59 -15.22 -5.13
N LYS A 26 -9.79 -15.52 -5.66
CA LYS A 26 -10.73 -16.46 -5.04
C LYS A 26 -10.10 -17.83 -4.74
N ASP A 27 -9.11 -18.22 -5.54
CA ASP A 27 -8.44 -19.52 -5.45
C ASP A 27 -7.11 -19.48 -4.69
N ASP A 28 -6.74 -18.32 -4.15
CA ASP A 28 -5.53 -18.17 -3.35
C ASP A 28 -5.61 -19.06 -2.08
N PRO A 29 -4.64 -19.98 -1.89
CA PRO A 29 -4.67 -20.93 -0.79
C PRO A 29 -4.52 -20.26 0.58
N GLU A 30 -3.83 -19.12 0.68
CA GLU A 30 -3.71 -18.35 1.93
C GLU A 30 -5.00 -17.58 2.22
N ALA A 31 -5.67 -17.06 1.19
CA ALA A 31 -6.95 -16.36 1.35
C ALA A 31 -8.09 -17.25 1.86
N LYS A 32 -8.04 -18.56 1.57
CA LYS A 32 -9.04 -19.53 2.04
C LYS A 32 -9.07 -19.67 3.57
N GLU A 33 -7.94 -19.44 4.24
CA GLU A 33 -7.82 -19.54 5.69
C GLU A 33 -8.40 -18.32 6.42
N PHE A 34 -8.23 -17.12 5.85
CA PHE A 34 -8.62 -15.85 6.50
C PHE A 34 -9.96 -15.27 6.00
N GLY A 35 -10.61 -15.94 5.05
CA GLY A 35 -11.86 -15.52 4.44
C GLY A 35 -11.65 -14.58 3.24
N ILE A 36 -12.48 -14.75 2.21
CA ILE A 36 -12.36 -13.96 0.97
C ILE A 36 -12.89 -12.55 1.23
N MET A 37 -11.98 -11.59 1.39
CA MET A 37 -12.36 -10.18 1.32
C MET A 37 -12.64 -9.82 -0.15
N THR A 38 -13.88 -9.45 -0.48
CA THR A 38 -14.25 -9.13 -1.86
C THR A 38 -14.15 -7.62 -2.13
N GLY A 39 -13.42 -7.22 -3.16
CA GLY A 39 -13.45 -5.85 -3.70
C GLY A 39 -12.08 -5.30 -4.09
N ARG A 40 -12.06 -4.13 -4.74
CA ARG A 40 -10.85 -3.32 -4.93
C ARG A 40 -10.98 -2.07 -4.09
N GLU A 41 -9.94 -1.68 -3.39
CA GLU A 41 -9.88 -0.40 -2.70
C GLU A 41 -8.86 0.51 -3.36
N TYR A 42 -9.24 1.77 -3.54
CA TYR A 42 -8.44 2.73 -4.28
C TYR A 42 -7.74 3.63 -3.27
N GLY A 43 -6.42 3.68 -3.36
CA GLY A 43 -5.58 4.40 -2.42
C GLY A 43 -4.56 5.30 -3.09
N VAL A 44 -4.10 6.30 -2.36
CA VAL A 44 -3.00 7.17 -2.79
C VAL A 44 -1.91 7.11 -1.74
N ILE A 45 -0.66 6.98 -2.17
CA ILE A 45 0.47 7.05 -1.25
C ILE A 45 0.60 8.48 -0.75
N VAL A 46 0.64 8.67 0.56
CA VAL A 46 0.76 9.98 1.21
C VAL A 46 2.13 10.21 1.82
N ALA A 47 2.85 9.14 2.14
CA ALA A 47 4.23 9.20 2.60
C ALA A 47 4.97 7.93 2.21
N THR A 48 6.28 8.08 1.98
CA THR A 48 7.23 6.97 1.85
C THR A 48 8.44 7.28 2.73
N TRP A 49 8.91 6.31 3.49
CA TRP A 49 9.98 6.51 4.48
C TRP A 49 10.86 5.27 4.64
N TRP A 50 12.17 5.47 4.76
CA TRP A 50 13.11 4.36 4.98
C TRP A 50 13.00 3.80 6.39
N ASN A 51 12.71 2.51 6.52
CA ASN A 51 12.73 1.79 7.78
C ASN A 51 14.11 1.15 7.99
N ASP A 52 14.96 1.77 8.82
CA ASP A 52 16.34 1.34 9.05
C ASP A 52 16.47 0.05 9.88
N PHE A 53 15.39 -0.36 10.54
CA PHE A 53 15.32 -1.62 11.30
C PHE A 53 15.05 -2.82 10.39
N ILE A 54 14.14 -2.67 9.42
CA ILE A 54 13.71 -3.75 8.53
C ILE A 54 14.49 -3.74 7.20
N GLY A 55 15.03 -2.59 6.80
CA GLY A 55 15.78 -2.45 5.55
C GLY A 55 14.90 -2.34 4.30
N THR A 56 13.71 -1.75 4.44
CA THR A 56 12.77 -1.50 3.33
C THR A 56 12.10 -0.13 3.51
N TYR A 57 11.40 0.35 2.48
CA TYR A 57 10.57 1.54 2.60
C TYR A 57 9.21 1.18 3.19
N ASP A 58 8.75 1.95 4.17
CA ASP A 58 7.35 1.99 4.57
C ASP A 58 6.59 2.91 3.60
N CYS A 59 5.40 2.50 3.17
CA CYS A 59 4.47 3.26 2.36
C CYS A 59 3.16 3.46 3.13
N TRP A 60 2.77 4.72 3.36
CA TRP A 60 1.50 5.07 3.97
C TRP A 60 0.49 5.38 2.87
N ILE A 61 -0.62 4.65 2.88
CA ILE A 61 -1.61 4.69 1.82
C ILE A 61 -2.93 5.16 2.40
N ALA A 62 -3.45 6.27 1.89
CA ALA A 62 -4.78 6.76 2.18
C ALA A 62 -5.79 6.09 1.26
N PHE A 63 -6.67 5.24 1.80
CA PHE A 63 -7.71 4.53 1.04
C PHE A 63 -9.04 5.26 1.08
N TYR A 64 -9.69 5.34 -0.09
CA TYR A 64 -10.98 6.02 -0.28
C TYR A 64 -12.14 5.04 -0.52
N GLY A 65 -11.93 3.76 -0.22
CA GLY A 65 -12.90 2.69 -0.39
C GLY A 65 -13.06 2.21 -1.83
N ARG A 66 -14.24 1.64 -2.14
CA ARG A 66 -14.48 0.85 -3.37
C ARG A 66 -14.95 1.67 -4.58
N ARG A 67 -15.31 2.94 -4.40
CA ARG A 67 -15.94 3.79 -5.44
C ARG A 67 -14.95 4.42 -6.43
N GLY A 68 -13.66 4.09 -6.34
CA GLY A 68 -12.61 4.69 -7.16
C GLY A 68 -11.86 5.81 -6.44
N PHE A 69 -10.95 6.47 -7.17
CA PHE A 69 -10.26 7.65 -6.66
C PHE A 69 -11.25 8.82 -6.51
N PRO A 70 -11.27 9.52 -5.38
CA PRO A 70 -12.19 10.63 -5.16
C PRO A 70 -11.87 11.78 -6.12
N LYS A 71 -12.92 12.44 -6.65
CA LYS A 71 -12.76 13.68 -7.43
C LYS A 71 -12.29 14.84 -6.55
N ASP A 72 -12.72 14.85 -5.28
CA ASP A 72 -12.35 15.83 -4.28
C ASP A 72 -11.93 15.10 -2.98
N PRO A 73 -10.62 14.92 -2.75
CA PRO A 73 -10.11 14.27 -1.55
C PRO A 73 -10.50 14.96 -0.24
N SER A 74 -10.75 16.28 -0.25
CA SER A 74 -11.08 17.06 0.97
C SER A 74 -12.45 16.70 1.56
N LYS A 75 -13.36 16.20 0.72
CA LYS A 75 -14.71 15.78 1.10
C LYS A 75 -14.79 14.30 1.49
N THR A 76 -13.67 13.59 1.42
CA THR A 76 -13.60 12.16 1.75
C THR A 76 -12.73 12.00 2.99
N LYS A 77 -13.10 11.09 3.90
CA LYS A 77 -12.29 10.75 5.07
C LYS A 77 -11.59 9.42 4.80
N PRO A 78 -10.35 9.41 4.29
CA PRO A 78 -9.63 8.17 4.09
C PRO A 78 -9.20 7.59 5.44
N TYR A 79 -9.03 6.28 5.50
CA TYR A 79 -8.18 5.65 6.51
C TYR A 79 -6.80 5.42 5.91
N VAL A 80 -5.77 5.46 6.77
CA VAL A 80 -4.38 5.30 6.36
C VAL A 80 -3.86 3.98 6.89
N LEU A 81 -3.34 3.14 6.00
CA LEU A 81 -2.63 1.91 6.35
C LEU A 81 -1.17 2.03 5.95
N LYS A 82 -0.30 1.39 6.72
CA LYS A 82 1.13 1.29 6.43
C LYS A 82 1.43 -0.08 5.83
N TYR A 83 2.09 -0.09 4.69
CA TYR A 83 2.58 -1.29 4.02
C TYR A 83 4.10 -1.21 3.88
N PHE A 84 4.77 -2.35 3.84
CA PHE A 84 6.13 -2.39 3.31
C PHE A 84 6.06 -2.25 1.79
N GLU A 85 6.96 -1.45 1.22
CA GLU A 85 7.08 -1.23 -0.22
C GLU A 85 7.21 -2.56 -0.98
N ASP A 86 7.89 -3.54 -0.39
CA ASP A 86 8.08 -4.86 -1.00
C ASP A 86 6.81 -5.74 -0.98
N SER A 87 5.82 -5.41 -0.14
CA SER A 87 4.49 -6.04 -0.17
C SER A 87 3.58 -5.42 -1.24
N LEU A 88 3.99 -4.33 -1.88
CA LEU A 88 3.22 -3.64 -2.89
C LEU A 88 3.65 -4.06 -4.30
N THR A 89 2.66 -4.28 -5.16
CA THR A 89 2.88 -4.44 -6.59
C THR A 89 2.26 -3.26 -7.32
N ALA A 90 3.04 -2.57 -8.15
CA ALA A 90 2.52 -1.47 -8.95
C ALA A 90 1.50 -2.01 -9.97
N TRP A 91 0.31 -1.40 -10.02
CA TRP A 91 -0.66 -1.71 -11.06
C TRP A 91 -0.13 -1.23 -12.42
N LYS A 92 0.29 -2.16 -13.27
CA LYS A 92 0.61 -1.88 -14.67
C LYS A 92 -0.70 -1.89 -15.46
N LYS A 93 -1.01 -0.77 -16.09
CA LYS A 93 -2.20 -0.60 -16.95
C LYS A 93 -2.07 -1.41 -18.23
#